data_AF-A0A2E1U160-F1
#
_entry.id   AF-A0A2E1U160-F1
#
_cell.length_a   1.000
_cell.length_b   1.000
_cell.length_c   1.000
_cell.angle_alpha   90.00
_cell.angle_beta   90.00
_cell.angle_gamma   90.00
#
_symmetry.space_group_name_H-M   'P 1'
#
loop_
_entity.id
_entity.type
_entity.pdbx_description
1 polymer ?
#
loop_
_entity_poly.entity_id
_entity_poly.type
_entity_poly.pdbx_seq_one_letter_code
_entity_poly.pdbx_strand_id
1 'polypeptide(L)'
;MAIHDSIADDRLNHEQFAIIYVKHSGLFDRHIDKNFSIADCVTFLQANGIELDWLDVITKKNFTRFDMARVVGQSYLLFAGKENRNDGSYILPDGYEGWDEYCDLHGLNYQLTYEVLCKTINNLKNF
;
A
#
# COMPACT_ATOMS: atom_id res chain seq x y z
N MET A 1 -6.16 11.48 -35.30
CA MET A 1 -4.71 11.40 -35.02
C MET A 1 -4.59 11.00 -33.56
N ALA A 2 -4.48 9.69 -33.30
CA ALA A 2 -4.36 9.18 -31.94
C ALA A 2 -2.96 9.56 -31.45
N ILE A 3 -2.90 10.42 -30.45
CA ILE A 3 -1.67 10.67 -29.72
C ILE A 3 -1.43 9.38 -28.93
N HIS A 4 -0.61 8.49 -29.50
CA HIS A 4 0.13 7.50 -28.73
C HIS A 4 1.13 8.28 -27.90
N ASP A 5 0.65 8.91 -26.83
CA ASP A 5 1.51 9.18 -25.70
C ASP A 5 1.88 7.79 -25.19
N SER A 6 3.10 7.40 -25.54
CA SER A 6 3.87 6.46 -24.75
C SER A 6 3.99 7.09 -23.35
N ILE A 7 2.91 6.99 -22.56
CA ILE A 7 2.98 7.11 -21.13
C ILE A 7 3.95 6.00 -20.76
N ALA A 8 5.20 6.35 -20.49
CA ALA A 8 6.11 5.47 -19.79
C ALA A 8 5.28 4.94 -18.64
N ASP A 9 4.98 3.65 -18.68
CA ASP A 9 4.08 3.00 -17.75
C ASP A 9 4.82 2.99 -16.42
N ASP A 10 4.74 4.13 -15.73
CA ASP A 10 5.33 4.43 -14.44
C ASP A 10 4.50 3.69 -13.40
N ARG A 11 4.44 2.36 -13.57
CA ARG A 11 3.74 1.45 -12.68
C ARG A 11 4.42 1.56 -11.34
N LEU A 12 3.63 2.02 -10.37
CA LEU A 12 3.96 1.94 -8.96
C LEU A 12 4.41 0.50 -8.64
N ASN A 13 5.60 0.33 -8.08
CA ASN A 13 6.10 -0.97 -7.64
C ASN A 13 6.06 -1.07 -6.10
N HIS A 14 6.25 -2.29 -5.57
CA HIS A 14 6.14 -2.54 -4.13
C HIS A 14 7.15 -1.73 -3.29
N GLU A 15 8.35 -1.49 -3.82
CA GLU A 15 9.38 -0.65 -3.19
C GLU A 15 8.90 0.81 -3.05
N GLN A 16 8.47 1.41 -4.14
CA GLN A 16 7.95 2.78 -4.17
C GLN A 16 6.74 2.94 -3.27
N PHE A 17 5.84 1.94 -3.28
CA PHE A 17 4.67 1.92 -2.42
C PHE A 17 5.10 1.95 -0.95
N ALA A 18 6.00 1.06 -0.52
CA ALA A 18 6.41 0.98 0.88
C ALA A 18 6.98 2.30 1.40
N ILE A 19 7.85 2.95 0.61
CA ILE A 19 8.43 4.25 0.97
C ILE A 19 7.33 5.30 1.14
N ILE A 20 6.45 5.45 0.15
CA ILE A 20 5.48 6.55 0.14
C ILE A 20 4.38 6.31 1.14
N TYR A 21 3.90 5.09 1.25
CA TYR A 21 2.87 4.73 2.20
C TYR A 21 3.35 4.88 3.65
N VAL A 22 4.60 4.52 3.95
CA VAL A 22 5.13 4.70 5.30
C VAL A 22 5.50 6.16 5.57
N LYS A 23 6.30 6.78 4.70
CA LYS A 23 6.97 8.05 5.00
C LYS A 23 6.20 9.31 4.57
N HIS A 24 5.22 9.17 3.67
CA HIS A 24 4.57 10.31 3.03
C HIS A 24 3.03 10.27 3.09
N SER A 25 2.42 9.21 3.64
CA SER A 25 0.96 9.14 3.80
C SER A 25 0.42 9.99 4.95
N GLY A 26 1.26 10.38 5.91
CA GLY A 26 0.85 11.02 7.16
C GLY A 26 0.31 10.05 8.23
N LEU A 27 0.11 8.77 7.88
CA LEU A 27 -0.50 7.77 8.78
C LEU A 27 0.42 7.38 9.94
N PHE A 28 1.74 7.42 9.71
CA PHE A 28 2.74 6.87 10.62
C PHE A 28 3.77 7.90 11.10
N ASP A 29 3.59 9.19 10.82
CA ASP A 29 4.58 10.26 11.03
C ASP A 29 5.15 10.33 12.47
N ARG A 30 4.38 9.89 13.47
CA ARG A 30 4.81 9.88 14.89
C ARG A 30 5.57 8.62 15.29
N HIS A 31 5.64 7.63 14.43
CA HIS A 31 6.11 6.27 14.74
C HIS A 31 7.32 5.83 13.91
N ILE A 32 7.80 6.69 13.00
CA ILE A 32 8.88 6.37 12.06
C ILE A 32 9.97 7.44 12.09
N ASP A 33 11.20 7.03 11.77
CA ASP A 33 12.30 7.96 11.49
C ASP A 33 12.25 8.37 10.01
N LYS A 34 12.51 9.64 9.73
CA LYS A 34 12.60 10.18 8.36
C LYS A 34 13.68 9.47 7.53
N ASN A 35 14.67 8.89 8.18
CA ASN A 35 15.78 8.17 7.57
C ASN A 35 15.52 6.67 7.35
N PHE A 36 14.30 6.17 7.60
CA PHE A 36 13.95 4.79 7.29
C PHE A 36 14.34 4.45 5.85
N SER A 37 15.13 3.38 5.73
CA SER A 37 15.44 2.73 4.47
C SER A 37 14.18 2.03 3.92
N ILE A 38 14.24 1.55 2.68
CA ILE A 38 13.19 0.69 2.12
C ILE A 38 12.96 -0.50 3.05
N ALA A 39 14.03 -1.11 3.55
CA ALA A 39 13.94 -2.27 4.40
C ALA A 39 13.22 -2.01 5.72
N ASP A 40 13.49 -0.85 6.32
CA ASP A 40 12.81 -0.41 7.53
C ASP A 40 11.33 -0.16 7.26
N CYS A 41 10.97 0.41 6.09
CA CYS A 41 9.58 0.63 5.71
C CYS A 41 8.81 -0.69 5.56
N VAL A 42 9.37 -1.68 4.87
CA VAL A 42 8.73 -3.00 4.69
C VAL A 42 8.59 -3.72 6.03
N THR A 43 9.65 -3.73 6.83
CA THR A 43 9.66 -4.36 8.16
C THR A 43 8.65 -3.70 9.09
N PHE A 44 8.56 -2.37 9.04
CA PHE A 44 7.58 -1.61 9.83
C PHE A 44 6.14 -1.98 9.47
N LEU A 45 5.81 -2.08 8.18
CA LEU A 45 4.46 -2.50 7.75
C LEU A 45 4.15 -3.92 8.24
N GLN A 46 5.06 -4.86 8.02
CA GLN A 46 4.91 -6.25 8.45
C GLN A 46 4.72 -6.36 9.97
N ALA A 47 5.51 -5.62 10.77
CA ALA A 47 5.38 -5.60 12.23
C ALA A 47 4.01 -5.05 12.69
N ASN A 48 3.39 -4.18 11.91
CA ASN A 48 2.06 -3.65 12.15
C ASN A 48 0.94 -4.50 11.53
N GLY A 49 1.27 -5.65 10.94
CA GLY A 49 0.31 -6.58 10.36
C GLY A 49 -0.20 -6.20 8.97
N ILE A 50 0.45 -5.24 8.31
CA ILE A 50 0.21 -4.88 6.92
C ILE A 50 1.22 -5.68 6.08
N GLU A 51 0.71 -6.60 5.27
CA GLU A 51 1.55 -7.57 4.58
C GLU A 51 2.10 -7.01 3.27
N LEU A 52 3.40 -7.20 3.06
CA LEU A 52 4.10 -6.88 1.81
C LEU A 52 5.15 -7.96 1.57
N ASP A 53 5.19 -8.55 0.38
CA ASP A 53 6.16 -9.61 0.07
C ASP A 53 7.53 -9.00 -0.28
N TRP A 54 8.57 -9.44 0.42
CA TRP A 54 9.95 -9.04 0.19
C TRP A 54 10.45 -9.41 -1.20
N LEU A 55 10.03 -10.54 -1.75
CA LEU A 55 10.39 -10.95 -3.11
C LEU A 55 9.79 -9.98 -4.13
N ASP A 56 8.54 -9.56 -3.93
CA ASP A 56 7.86 -8.59 -4.79
C ASP A 56 8.55 -7.21 -4.75
N VAL A 57 9.06 -6.81 -3.58
CA VAL A 57 9.88 -5.60 -3.41
C VAL A 57 11.20 -5.73 -4.19
N ILE A 58 11.97 -6.79 -3.97
CA ILE A 58 13.30 -6.98 -4.58
C ILE A 58 13.21 -7.12 -6.11
N THR A 59 12.18 -7.82 -6.60
CA THR A 59 11.95 -8.02 -8.03
C THR A 59 11.29 -6.82 -8.71
N LYS A 60 11.01 -5.74 -7.96
CA LYS A 60 10.32 -4.54 -8.44
C LYS A 60 9.00 -4.87 -9.14
N LYS A 61 8.27 -5.85 -8.59
CA LYS A 61 6.96 -6.23 -9.12
C LYS A 61 6.00 -5.06 -9.01
N ASN A 62 5.19 -4.90 -10.05
CA ASN A 62 4.13 -3.90 -10.10
C ASN A 62 3.20 -4.10 -8.89
N PHE A 63 2.95 -3.01 -8.18
CA PHE A 63 1.96 -2.92 -7.13
C PHE A 63 0.66 -2.44 -7.77
N THR A 64 -0.42 -3.17 -7.53
CA THR A 64 -1.69 -3.00 -8.22
C THR A 64 -2.75 -2.38 -7.32
N ARG A 65 -3.90 -2.03 -7.91
CA ARG A 65 -5.07 -1.61 -7.12
C ARG A 65 -5.57 -2.69 -6.16
N PHE A 66 -5.38 -3.98 -6.47
CA PHE A 66 -5.82 -5.07 -5.59
C PHE A 66 -4.88 -5.22 -4.39
N ASP A 67 -3.58 -4.98 -4.59
CA ASP A 67 -2.63 -4.86 -3.49
C ASP A 67 -3.01 -3.69 -2.58
N MET A 68 -3.47 -2.57 -3.16
CA MET A 68 -3.98 -1.44 -2.37
C MET A 68 -5.21 -1.80 -1.56
N ALA A 69 -6.17 -2.56 -2.11
CA ALA A 69 -7.35 -2.99 -1.37
C ALA A 69 -6.96 -3.75 -0.09
N ARG A 70 -6.01 -4.68 -0.21
CA ARG A 70 -5.48 -5.43 0.92
C ARG A 70 -4.81 -4.52 1.95
N VAL A 71 -3.88 -3.66 1.52
CA VAL A 71 -3.19 -2.72 2.41
C VAL A 71 -4.18 -1.81 3.14
N VAL A 72 -5.16 -1.25 2.44
CA VAL A 72 -6.16 -0.35 3.03
C VAL A 72 -7.04 -1.09 4.03
N GLY A 73 -7.50 -2.30 3.70
CA GLY A 73 -8.28 -3.13 4.61
C GLY A 73 -7.50 -3.50 5.87
N GLN A 74 -6.24 -3.94 5.74
CA GLN A 74 -5.36 -4.26 6.86
C GLN A 74 -5.04 -3.03 7.72
N SER A 75 -4.82 -1.87 7.09
CA SER A 75 -4.59 -0.61 7.80
C SER A 75 -5.84 -0.15 8.55
N TYR A 76 -7.02 -0.32 7.97
CA TYR A 76 -8.28 -0.05 8.67
C TYR A 76 -8.42 -0.94 9.90
N LEU A 77 -8.14 -2.24 9.79
CA LEU A 77 -8.14 -3.17 10.94
C LEU A 77 -7.13 -2.77 12.02
N LEU A 78 -5.93 -2.31 11.61
CA LEU A 78 -4.92 -1.76 12.51
C LEU A 78 -5.46 -0.57 13.31
N PHE A 79 -5.97 0.45 12.64
CA PHE A 79 -6.43 1.67 13.29
C PHE A 79 -7.75 1.50 14.05
N ALA A 80 -8.55 0.50 13.67
CA ALA A 80 -9.75 0.09 14.41
C ALA A 80 -9.43 -0.74 15.68
N GLY A 81 -8.16 -1.08 15.93
CA GLY A 81 -7.74 -1.86 17.09
C GLY A 81 -8.26 -3.30 17.07
N LYS A 82 -8.45 -3.89 15.89
CA LYS A 82 -8.86 -5.29 15.75
C LYS A 82 -7.64 -6.19 15.96
N GLU A 83 -7.84 -7.40 16.48
CA GLU A 83 -6.75 -8.33 16.80
C GLU A 83 -6.67 -9.55 15.87
N ASN A 84 -7.54 -9.64 14.85
CA ASN A 84 -7.60 -10.84 14.02
C ASN A 84 -6.42 -10.91 13.04
N ARG A 85 -5.32 -11.51 13.51
CA ARG A 85 -4.07 -11.71 12.77
C ARG A 85 -3.72 -13.19 12.65
N ASN A 86 -3.16 -13.59 11.52
CA ASN A 86 -2.54 -14.90 11.31
C ASN A 86 -1.11 -14.68 10.81
N ASP A 87 -0.14 -15.40 11.37
CA ASP A 87 1.30 -15.21 11.09
C ASP A 87 1.76 -13.74 11.13
N GLY A 88 1.16 -12.96 12.04
CA GLY A 88 1.50 -11.55 12.25
C GLY A 88 0.80 -10.56 11.32
N SER A 89 0.13 -11.01 10.23
CA SER A 89 -0.62 -10.16 9.31
C SER A 89 -2.12 -10.18 9.58
N TYR A 90 -2.82 -9.10 9.26
CA TYR A 90 -4.28 -9.07 9.32
C TYR A 90 -4.88 -9.96 8.23
N ILE A 91 -5.78 -10.84 8.63
CA ILE A 91 -6.52 -11.70 7.71
C ILE A 91 -7.81 -11.03 7.24
N LEU A 92 -8.23 -11.38 6.04
CA LEU A 92 -9.54 -10.98 5.53
C LEU A 92 -10.60 -11.56 6.48
N PRO A 93 -11.52 -10.75 7.03
CA PRO A 93 -12.57 -11.26 7.89
C PRO A 93 -13.47 -12.28 7.17
N ASP A 94 -14.08 -13.18 7.94
CA ASP A 94 -15.00 -14.17 7.37
C ASP A 94 -16.20 -13.50 6.70
N GLY A 95 -16.67 -14.09 5.60
CA GLY A 95 -17.84 -13.61 4.87
C GLY A 95 -17.55 -12.62 3.74
N TYR A 96 -16.28 -12.33 3.46
CA TYR A 96 -15.85 -11.56 2.29
C TYR A 96 -15.08 -12.46 1.31
N GLU A 97 -15.31 -12.31 0.02
CA GLU A 97 -14.61 -13.00 -1.06
C GLU A 97 -13.23 -12.39 -1.34
N GLY A 98 -13.06 -11.10 -1.05
CA GLY A 98 -11.82 -10.36 -1.31
C GLY A 98 -11.69 -9.08 -0.49
N TRP A 99 -10.48 -8.53 -0.48
CA TRP A 99 -10.20 -7.26 0.19
C TRP A 99 -10.84 -6.05 -0.48
N ASP A 100 -11.08 -6.13 -1.79
CA ASP A 100 -11.82 -5.13 -2.55
C ASP A 100 -13.30 -5.09 -2.13
N GLU A 101 -13.96 -6.25 -2.04
CA GLU A 101 -15.32 -6.33 -1.49
C GLU A 101 -15.40 -5.80 -0.05
N TYR A 102 -14.44 -6.20 0.80
CA TYR A 102 -14.34 -5.70 2.17
C TYR A 102 -14.23 -4.17 2.22
N CYS A 103 -13.41 -3.60 1.35
CA CYS A 103 -13.25 -2.15 1.26
C CYS A 103 -14.54 -1.47 0.79
N ASP A 104 -15.21 -1.99 -0.24
CA ASP A 104 -16.44 -1.42 -0.78
C ASP A 104 -17.57 -1.40 0.27
N LEU A 105 -17.76 -2.50 1.00
CA LEU A 105 -18.79 -2.63 2.04
C LEU A 105 -18.53 -1.77 3.27
N HIS A 106 -17.28 -1.36 3.50
CA HIS A 106 -16.87 -0.48 4.60
C HIS A 106 -16.59 0.96 4.16
N GLY A 107 -16.83 1.31 2.90
CA GLY A 107 -16.62 2.67 2.38
C GLY A 107 -15.14 3.08 2.34
N LEU A 108 -14.22 2.12 2.28
CA LEU A 108 -12.79 2.36 2.19
C LEU A 108 -12.40 2.53 0.72
N ASN A 109 -12.11 3.76 0.29
CA ASN A 109 -11.85 4.05 -1.12
C ASN A 109 -10.40 3.72 -1.54
N TYR A 110 -10.07 2.43 -1.63
CA TYR A 110 -8.75 1.94 -1.99
C TYR A 110 -8.34 2.34 -3.42
N GLN A 111 -9.31 2.51 -4.34
CA GLN A 111 -9.05 2.95 -5.71
C GLN A 111 -8.53 4.39 -5.73
N LEU A 112 -9.20 5.30 -5.03
CA LEU A 112 -8.74 6.68 -4.87
C LEU A 112 -7.38 6.74 -4.16
N THR A 113 -7.17 5.93 -3.11
CA THR A 113 -5.87 5.84 -2.44
C THR A 113 -4.75 5.42 -3.40
N TYR A 114 -4.99 4.41 -4.24
CA TYR A 114 -4.04 3.96 -5.27
C TYR A 114 -3.75 5.07 -6.28
N GLU A 115 -4.77 5.75 -6.80
CA GLU A 115 -4.61 6.85 -7.76
C GLU A 115 -3.80 8.03 -7.18
N VAL A 116 -4.07 8.40 -5.92
CA VAL A 116 -3.34 9.46 -5.23
C VAL A 116 -1.85 9.07 -5.10
N LEU A 117 -1.55 7.83 -4.73
CA LEU A 117 -0.19 7.32 -4.63
C LEU A 117 0.56 7.36 -5.98
N CYS A 118 -0.09 6.90 -7.05
CA CYS A 118 0.48 6.99 -8.41
C CYS A 118 0.79 8.45 -8.80
N LYS A 119 -0.11 9.40 -8.48
CA LYS A 119 0.12 10.83 -8.72
C LYS A 119 1.28 11.39 -7.89
N THR A 120 1.37 11.01 -6.61
CA THR A 120 2.47 11.44 -5.73
C THR A 120 3.82 11.01 -6.26
N ILE A 121 3.95 9.77 -6.78
CA ILE A 121 5.19 9.29 -7.41
C ILE A 121 5.58 10.13 -8.61
N ASN A 122 4.63 10.37 -9.50
CA ASN A 122 4.88 11.14 -10.71
C ASN A 122 5.34 12.56 -10.37
N ASN A 123 4.78 13.16 -9.32
CA ASN A 123 5.23 14.46 -8.85
C ASN A 123 6.65 14.43 -8.25
N LEU A 124 6.97 13.41 -7.45
CA LEU A 124 8.31 13.27 -6.85
C LEU A 124 9.42 13.01 -7.87
N LYS A 125 9.13 12.37 -9.00
CA LYS A 125 10.10 12.14 -10.09
C LYS A 125 10.44 13.42 -10.89
N ASN A 126 9.62 14.46 -10.78
CA ASN A 126 9.77 15.71 -11.53
C ASN A 126 10.52 16.81 -10.75
N PHE A 127 11.10 16.47 -9.59
CA PHE A 127 12.02 17.31 -8.80
C PHE A 127 13.42 16.73 -8.82
#